data_AF-F4CQ36-F1
#
_entry.id   AF-F4CQ36-F1
#
_cell.length_a   1.000
_cell.length_b   1.000
_cell.length_c   1.000
_cell.angle_alpha   90.00
_cell.angle_beta   90.00
_cell.angle_gamma   90.00
#
_symmetry.space_group_name_H-M   'P 1'
#
loop_
_entity.id
_entity.type
_entity.pdbx_description
1 polymer ?
#
loop_
_entity_poly.entity_id
_entity_poly.type
_entity_poly.pdbx_seq_one_letter_code
_entity_poly.pdbx_strand_id
1 'polypeptide(L)'
;MALITTRRPPGRRALLVEFNELSPVLLDRFIAEGRLPSFKAFRDASVVFTTDAGEDAPNLEPWIQWPTLHSGLPFAEHGVFALGDGRRRLTGPLLGDVLSAAGVPVGIFGSMNLGYTRRAGEPGYVVPDPWDVEGRAYPASLQPFYETVSWAVQESSRDGLPGAARLARFAAFLVRSGLRPATVAAVVRQLVDERRVGGVGWRRASVLDELSYDVFRHLNARHGVRFATFFSNSTAHYQHYYWRDMEPELFADAGDGRHADAVLHGYRSMDALLGRIMADEPDSLLILATALSQEPWTESAKRTFRPRDFGTLFALAGVSDAVAKPMMAEQVVVELPDAAAAERAGRALRALTVDGDRLLNADRDGRRLQVGCRSDVGREGATITLAGGGTVAFDDVFYPIHTTRSGRHSRAGALWFRTGRHHVVEGTVPLTDVAPTILDHFGVAAPPQMKGSILPLHQAPEVPAQRTRSLAPAGIPQPR
;
A
#
# COMPACT_ATOMS: atom_id res chain seq x y z
N MET A 1 -54.65 -6.43 2.02
CA MET A 1 -53.41 -5.82 2.53
C MET A 1 -52.29 -6.11 1.53
N ALA A 2 -52.03 -5.17 0.62
CA ALA A 2 -50.95 -5.31 -0.35
C ALA A 2 -49.60 -5.14 0.37
N LEU A 3 -48.72 -6.14 0.27
CA LEU A 3 -47.33 -6.00 0.68
C LEU A 3 -46.70 -4.91 -0.17
N ILE A 4 -46.43 -3.77 0.47
CA ILE A 4 -45.55 -2.74 -0.07
C ILE A 4 -44.15 -3.35 -0.05
N THR A 5 -43.75 -3.90 -1.19
CA THR A 5 -42.35 -4.20 -1.47
C THR A 5 -41.62 -2.86 -1.53
N THR A 6 -40.94 -2.51 -0.44
CA THR A 6 -40.04 -1.35 -0.40
C THR A 6 -38.91 -1.61 -1.39
N ARG A 7 -39.07 -1.13 -2.62
CA ARG A 7 -37.96 -0.97 -3.56
C ARG A 7 -36.91 -0.10 -2.86
N ARG A 8 -35.78 -0.70 -2.46
CA ARG A 8 -34.60 0.02 -1.98
C ARG A 8 -34.24 1.11 -3.02
N PRO A 9 -33.95 2.36 -2.60
CA PRO A 9 -33.57 3.42 -3.52
C PRO A 9 -32.34 3.00 -4.35
N PRO A 10 -32.15 3.53 -5.58
CA PRO A 10 -30.96 3.24 -6.38
C PRO A 10 -29.74 3.66 -5.55
N GLY A 11 -29.04 2.68 -5.01
CA GLY A 11 -28.19 2.96 -3.86
C GLY A 11 -26.82 3.48 -4.27
N ARG A 12 -26.26 4.35 -3.43
CA ARG A 12 -24.95 4.98 -3.56
C ARG A 12 -23.81 3.96 -3.73
N ARG A 13 -22.84 4.25 -4.58
CA ARG A 13 -21.63 3.43 -4.77
C ARG A 13 -20.40 4.23 -4.37
N ALA A 14 -19.35 3.56 -3.91
CA ALA A 14 -18.05 4.17 -3.74
C ALA A 14 -16.91 3.18 -4.02
N LEU A 15 -15.82 3.69 -4.57
CA LEU A 15 -14.58 2.96 -4.79
C LEU A 15 -13.42 3.74 -4.18
N LEU A 16 -12.78 3.13 -3.20
CA LEU A 16 -11.53 3.59 -2.61
C LEU A 16 -10.35 3.04 -3.42
N VAL A 17 -9.71 3.93 -4.17
CA VAL A 17 -8.51 3.69 -4.99
C VAL A 17 -7.29 3.96 -4.13
N GLU A 18 -6.64 2.89 -3.71
CA GLU A 18 -5.53 2.88 -2.75
C GLU A 18 -4.21 2.76 -3.52
N PHE A 19 -3.83 3.84 -4.20
CA PHE A 19 -2.54 3.91 -4.88
C PHE A 19 -1.46 4.25 -3.86
N ASN A 20 -0.76 3.24 -3.39
CA ASN A 20 0.12 3.36 -2.25
C ASN A 20 1.25 4.37 -2.51
N GLU A 21 1.46 5.22 -1.52
CA GLU A 21 2.63 6.09 -1.38
C GLU A 21 2.89 7.13 -2.48
N LEU A 22 1.92 7.43 -3.37
CA LEU A 22 2.13 8.51 -4.34
C LEU A 22 2.39 9.84 -3.63
N SER A 23 3.54 10.45 -3.90
CA SER A 23 3.92 11.78 -3.44
C SER A 23 2.96 12.85 -3.98
N PRO A 24 2.28 13.62 -3.11
CA PRO A 24 1.47 14.78 -3.52
C PRO A 24 2.29 15.81 -4.30
N VAL A 25 3.57 16.01 -3.94
CA VAL A 25 4.48 16.93 -4.62
C VAL A 25 4.72 16.50 -6.07
N LEU A 26 4.98 15.21 -6.30
CA LEU A 26 5.14 14.68 -7.66
C LEU A 26 3.82 14.63 -8.43
N LEU A 27 2.68 14.38 -7.77
CA LEU A 27 1.36 14.49 -8.39
C LEU A 27 1.13 15.90 -8.93
N ASP A 28 1.30 16.93 -8.10
CA ASP A 28 1.11 18.32 -8.50
C ASP A 28 2.08 18.72 -9.63
N ARG A 29 3.36 18.36 -9.50
CA ARG A 29 4.38 18.61 -10.53
C ARG A 29 4.01 17.97 -11.86
N PHE A 30 3.78 16.66 -11.89
CA PHE A 30 3.54 15.94 -13.14
C PHE A 30 2.17 16.26 -13.76
N ILE A 31 1.18 16.68 -12.96
CA ILE A 31 -0.06 17.29 -13.47
C ILE A 31 0.23 18.63 -14.14
N ALA A 32 1.00 19.52 -13.50
CA ALA A 32 1.36 20.83 -14.04
C ALA A 32 2.17 20.71 -15.34
N GLU A 33 3.04 19.70 -15.44
CA GLU A 33 3.80 19.36 -16.65
C GLU A 33 2.95 18.68 -17.74
N GLY A 34 1.66 18.44 -17.51
CA GLY A 34 0.76 17.79 -18.48
C GLY A 34 1.04 16.30 -18.71
N ARG A 35 1.74 15.64 -17.79
CA ARG A 35 2.13 14.23 -17.89
C ARG A 35 1.08 13.27 -17.37
N LEU A 36 0.13 13.75 -16.55
CA LEU A 36 -0.90 12.98 -15.87
C LEU A 36 -2.32 13.52 -16.18
N PRO A 37 -2.82 13.34 -17.41
CA PRO A 37 -4.11 13.89 -17.83
C PRO A 37 -5.31 13.31 -17.05
N SER A 38 -5.28 12.04 -16.66
CA SER A 38 -6.37 11.40 -15.93
C SER A 38 -6.42 11.87 -14.46
N PHE A 39 -5.26 11.97 -13.79
CA PHE A 39 -5.19 12.58 -12.46
C PHE A 39 -5.60 14.05 -12.49
N LYS A 40 -5.20 14.80 -13.53
CA LYS A 40 -5.67 16.18 -13.71
C LYS A 40 -7.20 16.22 -13.79
N ALA A 41 -7.80 15.42 -14.67
CA ALA A 41 -9.26 15.35 -14.81
C ALA A 41 -9.95 14.93 -13.51
N PHE A 42 -9.36 13.99 -12.77
CA PHE A 42 -9.87 13.57 -11.47
C PHE A 42 -9.82 14.72 -10.45
N ARG A 43 -8.66 15.38 -10.31
CA ARG A 43 -8.42 16.50 -9.39
C ARG A 43 -9.36 17.68 -9.67
N ASP A 44 -9.54 18.02 -10.94
CA ASP A 44 -10.44 19.09 -11.40
C ASP A 44 -11.94 18.78 -11.16
N ALA A 45 -12.26 17.53 -10.80
CA ALA A 45 -13.60 17.10 -10.40
C ALA A 45 -13.67 16.66 -8.93
N SER A 46 -12.67 17.01 -8.12
CA SER A 46 -12.56 16.54 -6.73
C SER A 46 -12.50 17.65 -5.68
N VAL A 47 -12.98 17.30 -4.48
CA VAL A 47 -12.52 17.95 -3.25
C VAL A 47 -11.19 17.29 -2.89
N VAL A 48 -10.15 18.10 -2.78
CA VAL A 48 -8.74 17.71 -2.69
C VAL A 48 -8.24 18.04 -1.29
N PHE A 49 -7.80 17.02 -0.56
CA PHE A 49 -7.18 17.12 0.74
C PHE A 49 -5.75 16.57 0.70
N THR A 50 -4.93 17.07 1.63
CA THR A 50 -3.68 16.41 2.03
C THR A 50 -3.91 15.70 3.35
N THR A 51 -3.60 14.41 3.44
CA THR A 51 -3.67 13.68 4.71
C THR A 51 -2.38 13.86 5.51
N ASP A 52 -2.47 13.79 6.83
CA ASP A 52 -1.34 13.55 7.73
C ASP A 52 -1.50 12.14 8.34
N ALA A 53 -0.47 11.30 8.16
CA ALA A 53 -0.40 9.96 8.73
C ALA A 53 -0.42 9.96 10.27
N GLY A 54 -0.01 11.05 10.92
CA GLY A 54 -0.02 11.14 12.38
C GLY A 54 1.22 10.54 13.07
N GLU A 55 2.06 9.80 12.34
CA GLU A 55 3.18 9.04 12.86
C GLU A 55 4.54 9.51 12.29
N ASP A 56 5.62 9.25 13.04
CA ASP A 56 7.01 9.44 12.58
C ASP A 56 7.73 8.09 12.50
N ALA A 57 8.90 8.06 11.85
CA ALA A 57 9.74 6.86 11.87
C ALA A 57 10.07 6.47 13.34
N PRO A 58 9.97 5.18 13.71
CA PRO A 58 9.79 4.01 12.85
C PRO A 58 8.33 3.57 12.60
N ASN A 59 7.33 4.32 13.08
CA ASN A 59 5.91 3.97 12.92
C ASN A 59 5.28 4.49 11.61
N LEU A 60 6.01 5.33 10.87
CA LEU A 60 5.59 5.84 9.56
C LEU A 60 5.83 4.79 8.46
N GLU A 61 4.98 3.78 8.44
CA GLU A 61 5.05 2.65 7.50
C GLU A 61 3.66 2.35 6.92
N PRO A 62 3.54 1.96 5.63
CA PRO A 62 2.23 1.83 4.98
C PRO A 62 1.36 0.76 5.64
N TRP A 63 1.97 -0.30 6.16
CA TRP A 63 1.27 -1.36 6.87
C TRP A 63 0.79 -0.97 8.27
N ILE A 64 1.11 0.23 8.74
CA ILE A 64 0.57 0.85 9.95
C ILE A 64 -0.53 1.84 9.56
N GLN A 65 -0.30 2.63 8.51
CA GLN A 65 -1.19 3.72 8.11
C GLN A 65 -2.47 3.23 7.39
N TRP A 66 -2.41 2.17 6.59
CA TRP A 66 -3.61 1.57 5.99
C TRP A 66 -4.57 1.02 7.07
N PRO A 67 -4.12 0.27 8.09
CA PRO A 67 -4.95 -0.04 9.24
C PRO A 67 -5.59 1.17 9.91
N THR A 68 -4.87 2.28 10.08
CA THR A 68 -5.43 3.52 10.63
C THR A 68 -6.61 4.02 9.79
N LEU A 69 -6.42 4.13 8.47
CA LEU A 69 -7.47 4.58 7.54
C LEU A 69 -8.72 3.69 7.60
N HIS A 70 -8.56 2.37 7.57
CA HIS A 70 -9.69 1.43 7.51
C HIS A 70 -10.37 1.18 8.85
N SER A 71 -9.64 1.25 9.96
CA SER A 71 -10.21 1.07 11.30
C SER A 71 -10.78 2.36 11.88
N GLY A 72 -10.35 3.52 11.37
CA GLY A 72 -10.63 4.84 11.95
C GLY A 72 -10.00 5.04 13.33
N LEU A 73 -9.01 4.21 13.69
CA LEU A 73 -8.25 4.27 14.94
C LEU A 73 -6.83 4.73 14.65
N PRO A 74 -6.20 5.57 15.48
CA PRO A 74 -4.77 5.86 15.35
C PRO A 74 -3.91 4.64 15.74
N PHE A 75 -2.63 4.65 15.37
CA PHE A 75 -1.69 3.57 15.69
C PHE A 75 -1.66 3.23 17.18
N ALA A 76 -1.69 4.24 18.06
CA ALA A 76 -1.71 4.05 19.50
C ALA A 76 -2.90 3.21 20.00
N GLU A 77 -4.02 3.15 19.27
CA GLU A 77 -5.20 2.36 19.61
C GLU A 77 -5.20 0.99 18.91
N HIS A 78 -4.86 0.90 17.61
CA HIS A 78 -4.93 -0.38 16.88
C HIS A 78 -3.68 -1.26 17.05
N GLY A 79 -2.51 -0.70 17.37
CA GLY A 79 -1.29 -1.43 17.72
C GLY A 79 -0.78 -2.41 16.65
N VAL A 80 -1.14 -2.20 15.38
CA VAL A 80 -0.63 -2.99 14.24
C VAL A 80 0.70 -2.38 13.86
N PHE A 81 1.78 -3.12 14.08
CA PHE A 81 3.15 -2.64 13.83
C PHE A 81 3.85 -3.38 12.69
N ALA A 82 3.60 -4.68 12.55
CA ALA A 82 4.20 -5.51 11.50
C ALA A 82 3.22 -5.77 10.35
N LEU A 83 3.77 -6.02 9.16
CA LEU A 83 3.01 -6.58 8.04
C LEU A 83 2.39 -7.93 8.44
N GLY A 84 1.20 -8.22 7.91
CA GLY A 84 0.45 -9.44 8.19
C GLY A 84 -0.17 -9.54 9.59
N ASP A 85 0.02 -8.54 10.46
CA ASP A 85 -0.57 -8.54 11.81
C ASP A 85 -2.04 -8.13 11.86
N GLY A 86 -2.55 -7.50 10.81
CA GLY A 86 -3.89 -6.92 10.74
C GLY A 86 -4.98 -7.88 11.22
N ARG A 87 -4.97 -9.12 10.72
CA ARG A 87 -5.94 -10.17 11.11
C ARG A 87 -5.97 -10.47 12.61
N ARG A 88 -4.82 -10.38 13.28
CA ARG A 88 -4.67 -10.76 14.70
C ARG A 88 -4.88 -9.59 15.64
N ARG A 89 -4.50 -8.38 15.21
CA ARG A 89 -4.51 -7.16 16.04
C ARG A 89 -5.77 -6.31 15.83
N LEU A 90 -6.34 -6.30 14.63
CA LEU A 90 -7.58 -5.55 14.34
C LEU A 90 -8.80 -6.37 14.76
N THR A 91 -9.17 -6.28 16.03
CA THR A 91 -10.31 -7.04 16.60
C THR A 91 -11.64 -6.29 16.52
N GLY A 92 -11.62 -4.97 16.34
CA GLY A 92 -12.82 -4.15 16.15
C GLY A 92 -13.29 -4.13 14.68
N PRO A 93 -14.54 -3.72 14.40
CA PRO A 93 -15.04 -3.61 13.04
C PRO A 93 -14.27 -2.56 12.22
N LEU A 94 -13.86 -2.94 11.01
CA LEU A 94 -13.28 -2.04 10.02
C LEU A 94 -14.38 -1.40 9.17
N LEU A 95 -14.04 -0.38 8.38
CA LEU A 95 -14.93 0.28 7.42
C LEU A 95 -15.76 -0.72 6.60
N GLY A 96 -15.10 -1.74 6.04
CA GLY A 96 -15.76 -2.79 5.27
C GLY A 96 -16.74 -3.63 6.11
N ASP A 97 -16.41 -3.93 7.37
CA ASP A 97 -17.27 -4.69 8.27
C ASP A 97 -18.54 -3.91 8.62
N VAL A 98 -18.39 -2.61 8.91
CA VAL A 98 -19.52 -1.71 9.23
C VAL A 98 -20.48 -1.59 8.04
N LEU A 99 -19.94 -1.43 6.82
CA LEU A 99 -20.74 -1.37 5.59
C LEU A 99 -21.42 -2.71 5.28
N SER A 100 -20.68 -3.82 5.39
CA SER A 100 -21.23 -5.17 5.20
C SER A 100 -22.39 -5.44 6.17
N ALA A 101 -22.22 -5.10 7.45
CA ALA A 101 -23.25 -5.24 8.47
C ALA A 101 -24.50 -4.39 8.19
N ALA A 102 -24.35 -3.25 7.51
CA ALA A 102 -25.46 -2.41 7.03
C ALA A 102 -26.12 -2.96 5.74
N GLY A 103 -25.67 -4.11 5.23
CA GLY A 103 -26.21 -4.76 4.02
C GLY A 103 -25.69 -4.17 2.72
N VAL A 104 -24.57 -3.43 2.75
CA VAL A 104 -23.85 -2.96 1.57
C VAL A 104 -22.96 -4.10 1.06
N PRO A 105 -23.07 -4.53 -0.21
CA PRO A 105 -22.12 -5.45 -0.83
C PRO A 105 -20.70 -4.87 -0.87
N VAL A 106 -19.74 -5.55 -0.23
CA VAL A 106 -18.35 -5.08 -0.06
C VAL A 106 -17.36 -5.95 -0.84
N GLY A 107 -16.48 -5.33 -1.62
CA GLY A 107 -15.34 -5.98 -2.27
C GLY A 107 -14.02 -5.44 -1.71
N ILE A 108 -13.19 -6.29 -1.11
CA ILE A 108 -11.83 -5.90 -0.71
C ILE A 108 -10.84 -6.51 -1.70
N PHE A 109 -9.98 -5.70 -2.29
CA PHE A 109 -8.98 -6.16 -3.26
C PHE A 109 -7.57 -5.70 -2.90
N GLY A 110 -6.87 -6.54 -2.14
CA GLY A 110 -5.44 -6.39 -1.86
C GLY A 110 -5.07 -5.34 -0.80
N SER A 111 -6.04 -4.68 -0.18
CA SER A 111 -5.79 -3.63 0.82
C SER A 111 -4.86 -4.09 1.93
N MET A 112 -3.81 -3.31 2.15
CA MET A 112 -2.68 -3.69 2.98
C MET A 112 -3.08 -3.85 4.46
N ASN A 113 -2.62 -4.95 5.04
CA ASN A 113 -2.72 -5.30 6.44
C ASN A 113 -4.14 -5.25 7.03
N LEU A 114 -5.15 -5.57 6.22
CA LEU A 114 -6.54 -5.62 6.67
C LEU A 114 -6.92 -7.00 7.21
N GLY A 115 -7.59 -7.00 8.36
CA GLY A 115 -8.20 -8.20 8.95
C GLY A 115 -9.58 -8.55 8.40
N TYR A 116 -10.08 -7.83 7.38
CA TYR A 116 -11.45 -7.98 6.87
C TYR A 116 -11.73 -9.44 6.47
N THR A 117 -12.72 -10.03 7.13
CA THR A 117 -13.13 -11.41 6.88
C THR A 117 -14.63 -11.43 6.66
N ARG A 118 -15.04 -11.48 5.39
CA ARG A 118 -16.45 -11.57 4.99
C ARG A 118 -17.10 -12.77 5.67
N ARG A 119 -18.27 -12.57 6.30
CA ARG A 119 -19.02 -13.64 6.99
C ARG A 119 -19.89 -14.40 6.01
N ALA A 120 -20.16 -15.68 6.27
CA ALA A 120 -21.02 -16.49 5.41
C ALA A 120 -22.40 -15.81 5.19
N GLY A 121 -22.85 -15.72 3.93
CA GLY A 121 -24.11 -15.07 3.55
C GLY A 121 -24.01 -13.58 3.16
N GLU A 122 -22.96 -12.86 3.57
CA GLU A 122 -22.77 -11.45 3.16
C GLU A 122 -22.43 -11.30 1.66
N PRO A 123 -23.06 -10.38 0.90
CA PRO A 123 -22.72 -10.19 -0.51
C PRO A 123 -21.32 -9.55 -0.66
N GLY A 124 -20.57 -9.96 -1.68
CA GLY A 124 -19.24 -9.40 -1.96
C GLY A 124 -18.13 -10.44 -2.17
N TYR A 125 -16.88 -9.98 -2.10
CA TYR A 125 -15.67 -10.80 -2.25
C TYR A 125 -14.50 -10.25 -1.44
N VAL A 126 -13.46 -11.08 -1.25
CA VAL A 126 -12.20 -10.68 -0.60
C VAL A 126 -11.03 -11.29 -1.36
N VAL A 127 -10.15 -10.44 -1.89
CA VAL A 127 -8.77 -10.79 -2.23
C VAL A 127 -7.90 -10.19 -1.12
N PRO A 128 -7.27 -11.00 -0.26
CA PRO A 128 -6.49 -10.50 0.87
C PRO A 128 -5.29 -9.68 0.45
N ASP A 129 -4.73 -8.96 1.42
CA ASP A 129 -3.39 -8.40 1.36
C ASP A 129 -2.38 -9.44 0.83
N PRO A 130 -1.62 -9.16 -0.26
CA PRO A 130 -0.59 -10.08 -0.77
C PRO A 130 0.53 -10.40 0.25
N TRP A 131 0.69 -9.62 1.32
CA TRP A 131 1.62 -9.85 2.43
C TRP A 131 1.02 -10.69 3.59
N ASP A 132 -0.28 -11.03 3.56
CA ASP A 132 -0.90 -11.92 4.56
C ASP A 132 -0.55 -13.38 4.27
N VAL A 133 0.46 -13.91 4.96
CA VAL A 133 0.89 -15.31 4.81
C VAL A 133 -0.18 -16.34 5.20
N GLU A 134 -1.27 -15.92 5.82
CA GLU A 134 -2.45 -16.73 6.18
C GLU A 134 -3.71 -16.29 5.42
N GLY A 135 -3.54 -15.49 4.36
CA GLY A 135 -4.61 -14.90 3.57
C GLY A 135 -5.54 -15.94 2.94
N ARG A 136 -6.84 -15.76 3.17
CA ARG A 136 -7.91 -16.60 2.61
C ARG A 136 -8.82 -15.78 1.71
N ALA A 137 -8.75 -16.05 0.41
CA ALA A 137 -9.59 -15.38 -0.56
C ALA A 137 -11.02 -15.93 -0.57
N TYR A 138 -11.99 -15.06 -0.84
CA TYR A 138 -13.39 -15.41 -0.98
C TYR A 138 -14.00 -14.81 -2.27
N PRO A 139 -14.75 -15.59 -3.06
CA PRO A 139 -14.99 -17.03 -2.90
C PRO A 139 -13.69 -17.84 -3.05
N ALA A 140 -13.67 -19.07 -2.54
CA ALA A 140 -12.46 -19.92 -2.54
C ALA A 140 -11.86 -20.13 -3.95
N SER A 141 -12.65 -19.94 -5.02
CA SER A 141 -12.17 -19.93 -6.40
C SER A 141 -11.15 -18.82 -6.70
N LEU A 142 -11.04 -17.78 -5.87
CA LEU A 142 -10.05 -16.71 -5.99
C LEU A 142 -8.69 -17.09 -5.38
N GLN A 143 -8.62 -18.16 -4.57
CA GLN A 143 -7.40 -18.54 -3.86
C GLN A 143 -6.19 -18.76 -4.80
N PRO A 144 -6.32 -19.43 -5.97
CA PRO A 144 -5.18 -19.59 -6.89
C PRO A 144 -4.65 -18.27 -7.47
N PHE A 145 -5.54 -17.29 -7.67
CA PHE A 145 -5.16 -15.94 -8.09
C PHE A 145 -4.36 -15.26 -6.97
N TYR A 146 -4.93 -15.23 -5.77
CA TYR A 146 -4.31 -14.66 -4.59
C TYR A 146 -2.90 -15.23 -4.34
N GLU A 147 -2.75 -16.55 -4.31
CA GLU A 147 -1.45 -17.20 -4.07
C GLU A 147 -0.41 -16.87 -5.13
N THR A 148 -0.83 -16.63 -6.38
CA THR A 148 0.10 -16.27 -7.46
C THR A 148 0.54 -14.82 -7.34
N VAL A 149 -0.38 -13.91 -7.02
CA VAL A 149 -0.08 -12.48 -6.78
C VAL A 149 0.79 -12.32 -5.53
N SER A 150 0.40 -12.95 -4.42
CA SER A 150 1.15 -12.95 -3.16
C SER A 150 2.58 -13.46 -3.38
N TRP A 151 2.75 -14.57 -4.10
CA TRP A 151 4.08 -15.08 -4.45
C TRP A 151 4.89 -14.07 -5.29
N ALA A 152 4.28 -13.46 -6.31
CA ALA A 152 4.97 -12.50 -7.17
C ALA A 152 5.40 -11.22 -6.41
N VAL A 153 4.61 -10.80 -5.42
CA VAL A 153 4.91 -9.63 -4.57
C VAL A 153 5.98 -9.95 -3.53
N GLN A 154 5.86 -11.08 -2.83
CA GLN A 154 6.79 -11.46 -1.74
C GLN A 154 8.17 -11.89 -2.26
N GLU A 155 8.23 -12.40 -3.49
CA GLU A 155 9.46 -12.85 -4.15
C GLU A 155 9.90 -11.92 -5.30
N SER A 156 9.45 -10.65 -5.28
CA SER A 156 9.72 -9.68 -6.36
C SER A 156 11.20 -9.42 -6.62
N SER A 157 12.07 -9.73 -5.66
CA SER A 157 13.53 -9.59 -5.76
C SER A 157 14.25 -10.83 -6.31
N ARG A 158 13.53 -11.94 -6.56
CA ARG A 158 14.12 -13.17 -7.13
C ARG A 158 13.84 -13.26 -8.62
N ASP A 159 14.87 -13.62 -9.37
CA ASP A 159 14.73 -14.02 -10.77
C ASP A 159 14.11 -15.43 -10.84
N GLY A 160 12.79 -15.50 -10.95
CA GLY A 160 12.07 -16.77 -11.06
C GLY A 160 10.65 -16.60 -11.58
N LEU A 161 10.13 -17.65 -12.22
CA LEU A 161 8.72 -17.77 -12.54
C LEU A 161 8.07 -18.78 -11.60
N PRO A 162 6.77 -18.62 -11.29
CA PRO A 162 6.05 -19.67 -10.60
C PRO A 162 6.08 -20.95 -11.47
N GLY A 163 6.09 -22.13 -10.82
CA GLY A 163 6.12 -23.41 -11.54
C GLY A 163 4.99 -23.54 -12.57
N ALA A 164 5.25 -24.25 -13.68
CA ALA A 164 4.38 -24.29 -14.87
C ALA A 164 2.90 -24.62 -14.55
N ALA A 165 2.65 -25.55 -13.62
CA ALA A 165 1.30 -25.91 -13.19
C ALA A 165 0.55 -24.74 -12.49
N ARG A 166 1.25 -23.93 -11.69
CA ARG A 166 0.67 -22.73 -11.06
C ARG A 166 0.36 -21.68 -12.12
N LEU A 167 1.28 -21.45 -13.05
CA LEU A 167 1.09 -20.50 -14.14
C LEU A 167 -0.10 -20.88 -15.05
N ALA A 168 -0.27 -22.16 -15.38
CA ALA A 168 -1.40 -22.63 -16.17
C ALA A 168 -2.75 -22.40 -15.46
N ARG A 169 -2.83 -22.69 -14.15
CA ARG A 169 -4.04 -22.41 -13.35
C ARG A 169 -4.34 -20.92 -13.28
N PHE A 170 -3.31 -20.09 -13.11
CA PHE A 170 -3.43 -18.64 -13.11
C PHE A 170 -3.93 -18.10 -14.45
N ALA A 171 -3.35 -18.53 -15.57
CA ALA A 171 -3.80 -18.13 -16.91
C ALA A 171 -5.26 -18.53 -17.17
N ALA A 172 -5.64 -19.78 -16.84
CA ALA A 172 -7.01 -20.25 -16.97
C ALA A 172 -8.00 -19.46 -16.10
N PHE A 173 -7.57 -19.03 -14.91
CA PHE A 173 -8.36 -18.15 -14.04
C PHE A 173 -8.55 -16.79 -14.70
N LEU A 174 -7.47 -16.12 -15.14
CA LEU A 174 -7.54 -14.78 -15.72
C LEU A 174 -8.49 -14.73 -16.93
N VAL A 175 -8.44 -15.73 -17.81
CA VAL A 175 -9.35 -15.84 -18.97
C VAL A 175 -10.82 -15.89 -18.53
N ARG A 176 -11.13 -16.60 -17.43
CA ARG A 176 -12.49 -16.71 -16.87
C ARG A 176 -12.91 -15.50 -16.06
N SER A 177 -11.96 -14.71 -15.59
CA SER A 177 -12.15 -13.59 -14.67
C SER A 177 -12.06 -12.22 -15.35
N GLY A 178 -12.36 -12.16 -16.65
CA GLY A 178 -12.56 -10.89 -17.35
C GLY A 178 -11.29 -10.22 -17.88
N LEU A 179 -10.22 -10.97 -18.13
CA LEU A 179 -9.01 -10.43 -18.75
C LEU A 179 -9.32 -9.76 -20.11
N ARG A 180 -8.93 -8.49 -20.29
CA ARG A 180 -9.15 -7.74 -21.54
C ARG A 180 -8.02 -8.01 -22.55
N PRO A 181 -8.32 -8.02 -23.87
CA PRO A 181 -7.29 -8.16 -24.91
C PRO A 181 -6.20 -7.07 -24.83
N ALA A 182 -6.55 -5.84 -24.44
CA ALA A 182 -5.60 -4.76 -24.25
C ALA A 182 -4.57 -5.07 -23.16
N THR A 183 -5.01 -5.65 -22.05
CA THR A 183 -4.13 -6.08 -20.94
C THR A 183 -3.22 -7.22 -21.38
N VAL A 184 -3.74 -8.19 -22.14
CA VAL A 184 -2.91 -9.24 -22.77
C VAL A 184 -1.84 -8.64 -23.67
N ALA A 185 -2.20 -7.66 -24.50
CA ALA A 185 -1.24 -6.99 -25.37
C ALA A 185 -0.17 -6.23 -24.56
N ALA A 186 -0.53 -5.61 -23.44
CA ALA A 186 0.42 -4.96 -22.53
C ALA A 186 1.41 -5.97 -21.92
N VAL A 187 0.91 -7.12 -21.44
CA VAL A 187 1.75 -8.23 -20.94
C VAL A 187 2.70 -8.73 -22.03
N VAL A 188 2.20 -9.00 -23.23
CA VAL A 188 3.01 -9.49 -24.35
C VAL A 188 4.06 -8.46 -24.74
N ARG A 189 3.70 -7.17 -24.81
CA ARG A 189 4.66 -6.10 -25.11
C ARG A 189 5.77 -6.03 -24.08
N GLN A 190 5.44 -6.06 -22.79
CA GLN A 190 6.44 -6.08 -21.72
C GLN A 190 7.41 -7.26 -21.87
N LEU A 191 6.91 -8.47 -22.11
CA LEU A 191 7.74 -9.67 -22.31
C LEU A 191 8.63 -9.58 -23.56
N VAL A 192 8.14 -8.94 -24.63
CA VAL A 192 8.92 -8.70 -25.86
C VAL A 192 10.01 -7.66 -25.60
N ASP A 193 9.69 -6.56 -24.92
CA ASP A 193 10.63 -5.49 -24.62
C ASP A 193 11.76 -5.98 -23.70
N GLU A 194 11.45 -6.83 -22.71
CA GLU A 194 12.46 -7.47 -21.87
C GLU A 194 13.46 -8.31 -22.67
N ARG A 195 13.00 -9.00 -23.71
CA ARG A 195 13.86 -9.80 -24.60
C ARG A 195 14.66 -8.94 -25.58
N ARG A 196 14.11 -7.82 -26.04
CA ARG A 196 14.71 -6.98 -27.10
C ARG A 196 15.62 -5.89 -26.57
N VAL A 197 15.19 -5.20 -25.51
CA VAL A 197 15.86 -4.04 -24.94
C VAL A 197 16.74 -4.46 -23.76
N GLY A 198 16.31 -5.47 -22.99
CA GLY A 198 16.94 -5.82 -21.71
C GLY A 198 16.76 -4.72 -20.66
N GLY A 199 16.93 -5.04 -19.36
CA GLY A 199 16.92 -4.04 -18.28
C GLY A 199 15.59 -3.34 -17.98
N VAL A 200 14.49 -3.66 -18.68
CA VAL A 200 13.15 -3.09 -18.46
C VAL A 200 12.24 -3.95 -17.57
N GLY A 201 12.80 -4.99 -16.92
CA GLY A 201 12.06 -5.90 -16.06
C GLY A 201 11.38 -5.21 -14.86
N TRP A 202 11.90 -4.05 -14.43
CA TRP A 202 11.29 -3.22 -13.38
C TRP A 202 9.86 -2.76 -13.72
N ARG A 203 9.49 -2.69 -15.01
CA ARG A 203 8.13 -2.30 -15.46
C ARG A 203 7.07 -3.38 -15.20
N ARG A 204 7.46 -4.62 -14.87
CA ARG A 204 6.52 -5.72 -14.58
C ARG A 204 5.54 -5.38 -13.45
N ALA A 205 5.95 -4.58 -12.47
CA ALA A 205 5.09 -4.19 -11.36
C ALA A 205 3.83 -3.47 -11.86
N SER A 206 3.96 -2.51 -12.79
CA SER A 206 2.82 -1.82 -13.40
C SER A 206 1.91 -2.75 -14.22
N VAL A 207 2.46 -3.81 -14.84
CA VAL A 207 1.67 -4.78 -15.60
C VAL A 207 0.78 -5.63 -14.69
N LEU A 208 1.24 -5.92 -13.47
CA LEU A 208 0.45 -6.64 -12.47
C LEU A 208 -0.78 -5.82 -12.03
N ASP A 209 -0.68 -4.50 -11.97
CA ASP A 209 -1.81 -3.62 -11.63
C ASP A 209 -2.90 -3.69 -12.70
N GLU A 210 -2.53 -3.62 -13.98
CA GLU A 210 -3.46 -3.72 -15.11
C GLU A 210 -4.20 -5.07 -15.13
N LEU A 211 -3.48 -6.16 -14.85
CA LEU A 211 -4.05 -7.51 -14.70
C LEU A 211 -4.99 -7.60 -13.51
N SER A 212 -4.57 -7.04 -12.37
CA SER A 212 -5.35 -7.05 -11.13
C SER A 212 -6.64 -6.26 -11.29
N TYR A 213 -6.60 -5.13 -11.98
CA TYR A 213 -7.79 -4.31 -12.22
C TYR A 213 -8.82 -4.98 -13.12
N ASP A 214 -8.39 -5.77 -14.11
CA ASP A 214 -9.31 -6.56 -14.95
C ASP A 214 -10.08 -7.63 -14.14
N VAL A 215 -9.42 -8.25 -13.17
CA VAL A 215 -10.06 -9.19 -12.25
C VAL A 215 -10.98 -8.42 -11.30
N PHE A 216 -10.51 -7.33 -10.71
CA PHE A 216 -11.27 -6.46 -9.81
C PHE A 216 -12.59 -6.00 -10.43
N ARG A 217 -12.56 -5.40 -11.62
CA ARG A 217 -13.78 -4.91 -12.31
C ARG A 217 -14.76 -6.04 -12.59
N HIS A 218 -14.26 -7.23 -12.95
CA HIS A 218 -15.11 -8.40 -13.20
C HIS A 218 -15.79 -8.85 -11.91
N LEU A 219 -15.05 -8.89 -10.79
CA LEU A 219 -15.59 -9.26 -9.49
C LEU A 219 -16.60 -8.23 -8.98
N ASN A 220 -16.35 -6.93 -9.13
CA ASN A 220 -17.31 -5.88 -8.76
C ASN A 220 -18.64 -6.06 -9.48
N ALA A 221 -18.61 -6.26 -10.80
CA ALA A 221 -19.80 -6.50 -11.60
C ALA A 221 -20.51 -7.80 -11.20
N ARG A 222 -19.76 -8.91 -11.09
CA ARG A 222 -20.29 -10.24 -10.76
C ARG A 222 -20.98 -10.29 -9.39
N HIS A 223 -20.40 -9.62 -8.40
CA HIS A 223 -20.88 -9.66 -7.02
C HIS A 223 -21.80 -8.48 -6.67
N GLY A 224 -22.11 -7.60 -7.63
CA GLY A 224 -22.97 -6.44 -7.40
C GLY A 224 -22.42 -5.51 -6.32
N VAL A 225 -21.09 -5.37 -6.26
CA VAL A 225 -20.40 -4.62 -5.21
C VAL A 225 -20.82 -3.15 -5.23
N ARG A 226 -20.93 -2.57 -4.04
CA ARG A 226 -21.39 -1.19 -3.80
C ARG A 226 -20.35 -0.35 -3.08
N PHE A 227 -19.54 -0.96 -2.23
CA PHE A 227 -18.30 -0.38 -1.73
C PHE A 227 -17.14 -1.30 -2.08
N ALA A 228 -16.10 -0.76 -2.71
CA ALA A 228 -14.92 -1.54 -3.04
C ALA A 228 -13.62 -0.82 -2.67
N THR A 229 -12.60 -1.58 -2.35
CA THR A 229 -11.22 -1.11 -2.25
C THR A 229 -10.36 -1.73 -3.35
N PHE A 230 -9.48 -0.95 -3.96
CA PHE A 230 -8.51 -1.44 -4.94
C PHE A 230 -7.12 -0.92 -4.59
N PHE A 231 -6.25 -1.81 -4.14
CA PHE A 231 -4.90 -1.49 -3.71
C PHE A 231 -3.85 -1.78 -4.77
N SER A 232 -2.90 -0.85 -4.93
CA SER A 232 -1.73 -1.01 -5.78
C SER A 232 -0.49 -0.41 -5.11
N ASN A 233 0.65 -1.11 -5.23
CA ASN A 233 1.92 -0.74 -4.60
C ASN A 233 3.07 -0.48 -5.59
N SER A 234 2.85 -0.61 -6.90
CA SER A 234 3.97 -0.67 -7.86
C SER A 234 4.82 0.60 -7.89
N THR A 235 4.21 1.78 -7.72
CA THR A 235 4.92 3.07 -7.81
C THR A 235 5.75 3.37 -6.55
N ALA A 236 5.33 2.88 -5.37
CA ALA A 236 6.10 3.01 -4.13
C ALA A 236 7.51 2.41 -4.27
N HIS A 237 7.61 1.28 -4.97
CA HIS A 237 8.88 0.64 -5.28
C HIS A 237 9.80 1.57 -6.09
N TYR A 238 9.30 2.24 -7.13
CA TYR A 238 10.12 3.12 -7.96
C TYR A 238 10.64 4.33 -7.18
N GLN A 239 9.78 4.95 -6.37
CA GLN A 239 10.17 6.11 -5.55
C GLN A 239 11.25 5.75 -4.53
N HIS A 240 11.18 4.57 -3.91
CA HIS A 240 12.17 4.18 -2.91
C HIS A 240 13.58 4.03 -3.46
N TYR A 241 13.73 3.56 -4.70
CA TYR A 241 15.04 3.15 -5.24
C TYR A 241 15.58 4.06 -6.34
N TYR A 242 14.72 4.75 -7.10
CA TYR A 242 15.12 5.47 -8.31
C TYR A 242 14.91 6.99 -8.24
N TRP A 243 14.66 7.57 -7.05
CA TRP A 243 14.54 9.03 -6.90
C TRP A 243 15.83 9.74 -7.32
N ARG A 244 16.98 9.20 -6.93
CA ARG A 244 18.30 9.75 -7.30
C ARG A 244 18.66 9.62 -8.78
N ASP A 245 17.97 8.74 -9.52
CA ASP A 245 18.10 8.64 -10.96
C ASP A 245 17.21 9.69 -11.66
N MET A 246 16.05 10.00 -11.08
CA MET A 246 15.11 11.00 -11.58
C MET A 246 15.56 12.44 -11.31
N GLU A 247 16.07 12.72 -10.12
CA GLU A 247 16.53 14.05 -9.66
C GLU A 247 17.95 13.96 -9.08
N PRO A 248 18.96 13.61 -9.90
CA PRO A 248 20.33 13.40 -9.45
C PRO A 248 20.95 14.62 -8.74
N GLU A 249 20.51 15.83 -9.09
CA GLU A 249 20.96 17.09 -8.51
C GLU A 249 20.65 17.25 -7.01
N LEU A 250 19.71 16.45 -6.47
CA LEU A 250 19.37 16.48 -5.04
C LEU A 250 20.34 15.63 -4.20
N PHE A 251 21.15 14.77 -4.81
CA PHE A 251 21.94 13.75 -4.10
C PHE A 251 23.44 13.96 -4.29
N ALA A 252 24.20 13.78 -3.21
CA ALA A 252 25.66 13.78 -3.28
C ALA A 252 26.20 12.57 -4.07
N ASP A 253 25.58 11.40 -3.88
CA ASP A 253 25.81 10.18 -4.68
C ASP A 253 24.66 10.00 -5.69
N ALA A 254 24.76 10.73 -6.80
CA ALA A 254 23.78 10.73 -7.87
C ALA A 254 23.55 9.32 -8.46
N GLY A 255 22.32 9.07 -8.95
CA GLY A 255 22.01 7.87 -9.72
C GLY A 255 22.79 7.80 -11.03
N ASP A 256 22.90 6.60 -11.60
CA ASP A 256 23.58 6.40 -12.90
C ASP A 256 22.67 6.74 -14.10
N GLY A 257 21.42 7.11 -13.82
CA GLY A 257 20.45 7.58 -14.80
C GLY A 257 19.75 6.46 -15.56
N ARG A 258 20.11 5.18 -15.33
CA ARG A 258 19.48 4.03 -16.01
C ARG A 258 17.98 3.93 -15.73
N HIS A 259 17.54 4.49 -14.59
CA HIS A 259 16.15 4.45 -14.13
C HIS A 259 15.53 5.86 -14.01
N ALA A 260 16.07 6.87 -14.72
CA ALA A 260 15.60 8.25 -14.61
C ALA A 260 14.08 8.41 -14.88
N ASP A 261 13.54 7.60 -15.80
CA ASP A 261 12.12 7.60 -16.14
C ASP A 261 11.27 6.68 -15.24
N ALA A 262 11.84 5.91 -14.31
CA ALA A 262 11.13 4.85 -13.61
C ALA A 262 10.01 5.36 -12.70
N VAL A 263 10.27 6.43 -11.96
CA VAL A 263 9.26 7.09 -11.12
C VAL A 263 8.12 7.62 -11.99
N LEU A 264 8.44 8.44 -13.00
CA LEU A 264 7.43 9.00 -13.91
C LEU A 264 6.66 7.91 -14.68
N HIS A 265 7.29 6.79 -15.01
CA HIS A 265 6.62 5.63 -15.58
C HIS A 265 5.55 5.09 -14.64
N GLY A 266 5.85 4.89 -13.36
CA GLY A 266 4.87 4.45 -12.35
C GLY A 266 3.67 5.40 -12.28
N TYR A 267 3.93 6.71 -12.20
CA TYR A 267 2.86 7.72 -12.20
C TYR A 267 2.00 7.68 -13.46
N ARG A 268 2.60 7.50 -14.64
CA ARG A 268 1.86 7.35 -15.91
C ARG A 268 1.04 6.06 -15.97
N SER A 269 1.55 4.97 -15.40
CA SER A 269 0.79 3.72 -15.26
C SER A 269 -0.42 3.93 -14.36
N MET A 270 -0.25 4.59 -13.21
CA MET A 270 -1.36 4.94 -12.33
C MET A 270 -2.36 5.90 -12.98
N ASP A 271 -1.89 6.85 -13.79
CA ASP A 271 -2.74 7.78 -14.52
C ASP A 271 -3.62 7.03 -15.53
N ALA A 272 -3.03 6.16 -16.34
CA ALA A 272 -3.78 5.34 -17.29
C ALA A 272 -4.80 4.45 -16.58
N LEU A 273 -4.41 3.84 -15.46
CA LEU A 273 -5.30 3.01 -14.65
C LEU A 273 -6.45 3.81 -14.05
N LEU A 274 -6.17 4.99 -13.50
CA LEU A 274 -7.20 5.91 -12.98
C LEU A 274 -8.17 6.33 -14.09
N GLY A 275 -7.68 6.62 -15.29
CA GLY A 275 -8.51 6.92 -16.45
C GLY A 275 -9.50 5.78 -16.76
N ARG A 276 -9.04 4.53 -16.70
CA ARG A 276 -9.90 3.35 -16.85
C ARG A 276 -10.92 3.23 -15.72
N ILE A 277 -10.50 3.42 -14.46
CA ILE A 277 -11.38 3.41 -13.29
C ILE A 277 -12.49 4.44 -13.46
N MET A 278 -12.14 5.67 -13.83
CA MET A 278 -13.11 6.74 -14.04
C MET A 278 -14.15 6.40 -15.12
N ALA A 279 -13.75 5.70 -16.18
CA ALA A 279 -14.62 5.30 -17.27
C ALA A 279 -15.52 4.09 -16.91
N ASP A 280 -15.01 3.12 -16.16
CA ASP A 280 -15.77 1.94 -15.74
C ASP A 280 -16.74 2.27 -14.58
N GLU A 281 -16.47 3.32 -13.79
CA GLU A 281 -17.22 3.70 -12.59
C GLU A 281 -17.72 5.18 -12.65
N PRO A 282 -18.57 5.56 -13.62
CA PRO A 282 -19.00 6.96 -13.79
C PRO A 282 -19.94 7.46 -12.66
N ASP A 283 -20.76 6.57 -12.10
CA ASP A 283 -21.79 6.90 -11.10
C ASP A 283 -21.35 6.62 -9.65
N SER A 284 -20.11 6.18 -9.45
CA SER A 284 -19.55 5.89 -8.14
C SER A 284 -18.81 7.11 -7.58
N LEU A 285 -18.90 7.31 -6.26
CA LEU A 285 -17.98 8.19 -5.56
C LEU A 285 -16.59 7.55 -5.61
N LEU A 286 -15.70 8.12 -6.43
CA LEU A 286 -14.31 7.67 -6.45
C LEU A 286 -13.50 8.45 -5.43
N ILE A 287 -12.69 7.73 -4.67
CA ILE A 287 -11.86 8.26 -3.61
C ILE A 287 -10.43 7.80 -3.91
N LEU A 288 -9.56 8.72 -4.30
CA LEU A 288 -8.12 8.44 -4.35
C LEU A 288 -7.55 8.66 -2.96
N ALA A 289 -6.83 7.69 -2.42
CA ALA A 289 -6.15 7.84 -1.15
C ALA A 289 -4.72 7.28 -1.21
N THR A 290 -3.79 8.00 -0.59
CA THR A 290 -2.47 7.50 -0.22
C THR A 290 -2.39 7.61 1.31
N ALA A 291 -2.28 6.48 2.03
CA ALA A 291 -2.24 6.53 3.49
C ALA A 291 -1.03 7.32 4.03
N LEU A 292 0.07 7.31 3.28
CA LEU A 292 1.23 8.18 3.42
C LEU A 292 1.83 8.40 2.03
N SER A 293 2.96 9.09 1.91
CA SER A 293 3.67 9.20 0.64
C SER A 293 5.19 9.08 0.75
N GLN A 294 5.92 9.40 -0.32
CA GLN A 294 7.37 9.45 -0.29
C GLN A 294 7.92 10.84 -0.65
N GLU A 295 9.14 11.06 -0.18
CA GLU A 295 9.96 12.25 -0.43
C GLU A 295 11.44 11.83 -0.64
N PRO A 296 12.27 12.67 -1.28
CA PRO A 296 13.68 12.35 -1.49
C PRO A 296 14.41 12.17 -0.16
N TRP A 297 15.26 11.16 -0.09
CA TRP A 297 16.11 10.87 1.07
C TRP A 297 17.59 11.09 0.72
N THR A 298 17.96 12.36 0.62
CA THR A 298 19.25 12.83 0.06
C THR A 298 20.49 12.37 0.84
N GLU A 299 20.33 12.09 2.13
CA GLU A 299 21.41 11.67 3.04
C GLU A 299 21.49 10.14 3.23
N SER A 300 20.68 9.37 2.49
CA SER A 300 20.59 7.93 2.67
C SER A 300 21.82 7.20 2.14
N ALA A 301 22.42 6.37 3.00
CA ALA A 301 23.29 5.26 2.60
C ALA A 301 22.58 3.90 2.76
N LYS A 302 21.26 3.89 3.00
CA LYS A 302 20.52 2.69 3.37
C LYS A 302 20.49 1.70 2.20
N ARG A 303 21.06 0.53 2.42
CA ARG A 303 20.95 -0.63 1.54
C ARG A 303 20.24 -1.77 2.24
N THR A 304 19.51 -2.53 1.45
CA THR A 304 18.68 -3.62 1.97
C THR A 304 19.20 -4.94 1.42
N PHE A 305 19.34 -5.92 2.32
CA PHE A 305 19.93 -7.22 2.01
C PHE A 305 18.96 -8.35 2.32
N ARG A 306 18.90 -9.33 1.42
CA ARG A 306 18.08 -10.55 1.57
C ARG A 306 18.98 -11.78 1.70
N PRO A 307 18.66 -12.72 2.60
CA PRO A 307 19.31 -14.03 2.59
C PRO A 307 19.10 -14.73 1.24
N ARG A 308 20.15 -15.32 0.66
CA ARG A 308 20.05 -16.14 -0.55
C ARG A 308 19.14 -17.35 -0.34
N ASP A 309 19.26 -17.96 0.84
CA ASP A 309 18.44 -19.06 1.30
C ASP A 309 18.24 -18.97 2.83
N PHE A 310 16.96 -18.99 3.25
CA PHE A 310 16.63 -18.89 4.67
C PHE A 310 17.02 -20.14 5.46
N GLY A 311 16.93 -21.33 4.84
CA GLY A 311 17.35 -22.58 5.49
C GLY A 311 18.83 -22.57 5.84
N THR A 312 19.67 -22.09 4.92
CA THR A 312 21.12 -21.92 5.09
C THR A 312 21.42 -20.90 6.20
N LEU A 313 20.72 -19.76 6.23
CA LEU A 313 20.86 -18.78 7.32
C LEU A 313 20.50 -19.38 8.69
N PHE A 314 19.42 -20.16 8.75
CA PHE A 314 19.00 -20.81 10.00
C PHE A 314 20.00 -21.88 10.44
N ALA A 315 20.53 -22.69 9.51
CA ALA A 315 21.57 -23.66 9.80
C ALA A 315 22.84 -22.99 10.34
N LEU A 316 23.28 -21.88 9.74
CA LEU A 316 24.43 -21.08 10.22
C LEU A 316 24.21 -20.53 11.63
N ALA A 317 22.97 -20.13 11.95
CA ALA A 317 22.60 -19.68 13.28
C ALA A 317 22.36 -20.84 14.28
N GLY A 318 22.36 -22.11 13.85
CA GLY A 318 22.01 -23.24 14.70
C GLY A 318 20.52 -23.32 15.06
N VAL A 319 19.64 -22.83 14.19
CA VAL A 319 18.18 -22.86 14.34
C VAL A 319 17.60 -24.05 13.58
N SER A 320 16.90 -24.94 14.29
CA SER A 320 16.15 -26.07 13.75
C SER A 320 14.63 -25.84 13.81
N ASP A 321 13.87 -26.68 13.10
CA ASP A 321 12.39 -26.72 13.16
C ASP A 321 11.71 -25.39 12.81
N ALA A 322 12.39 -24.58 12.01
CA ALA A 322 11.94 -23.28 11.56
C ALA A 322 11.31 -23.36 10.16
N VAL A 323 10.11 -22.79 10.02
CA VAL A 323 9.47 -22.60 8.72
C VAL A 323 9.53 -21.12 8.36
N ALA A 324 10.34 -20.78 7.35
CA ALA A 324 10.40 -19.45 6.78
C ALA A 324 9.19 -19.19 5.88
N LYS A 325 8.46 -18.11 6.17
CA LYS A 325 7.41 -17.53 5.34
C LYS A 325 7.89 -16.15 4.88
N PRO A 326 8.34 -16.00 3.62
CA PRO A 326 8.69 -14.70 3.06
C PRO A 326 7.56 -13.70 3.29
N MET A 327 7.92 -12.49 3.71
CA MET A 327 6.95 -11.41 3.90
C MET A 327 7.32 -10.29 2.96
N MET A 328 8.48 -9.66 3.15
CA MET A 328 9.06 -8.75 2.17
C MET A 328 10.37 -9.30 1.62
N ALA A 329 10.98 -8.59 0.68
CA ALA A 329 12.28 -8.94 0.18
C ALA A 329 13.33 -8.96 1.31
N GLU A 330 13.22 -8.10 2.32
CA GLU A 330 14.19 -7.97 3.42
C GLU A 330 13.82 -8.67 4.72
N GLN A 331 12.56 -9.07 4.85
CA GLN A 331 12.01 -9.61 6.09
C GLN A 331 11.30 -10.94 5.86
N VAL A 332 11.45 -11.84 6.83
CA VAL A 332 10.82 -13.14 6.86
C VAL A 332 10.12 -13.35 8.20
N VAL A 333 8.95 -13.98 8.15
CA VAL A 333 8.34 -14.55 9.34
C VAL A 333 8.83 -15.97 9.51
N VAL A 334 9.46 -16.25 10.64
CA VAL A 334 9.92 -17.59 11.02
C VAL A 334 8.90 -18.16 12.00
N GLU A 335 8.22 -19.23 11.59
CA GLU A 335 7.37 -19.98 12.49
C GLU A 335 8.16 -21.07 13.20
N LEU A 336 8.06 -21.09 14.54
CA LEU A 336 8.65 -22.10 15.40
C LEU A 336 7.56 -22.95 16.07
N PRO A 337 7.92 -24.12 16.63
CA PRO A 337 6.96 -25.01 17.31
C PRO A 337 6.27 -24.34 18.51
N ASP A 338 7.02 -23.58 19.30
CA ASP A 338 6.53 -22.93 20.51
C ASP A 338 7.31 -21.63 20.85
N ALA A 339 6.85 -20.92 21.89
CA ALA A 339 7.44 -19.65 22.31
C ALA A 339 8.86 -19.78 22.87
N ALA A 340 9.21 -20.93 23.45
CA ALA A 340 10.56 -21.18 23.99
C ALA A 340 11.55 -21.46 22.86
N ALA A 341 11.12 -22.19 21.82
CA ALA A 341 11.87 -22.38 20.58
C ALA A 341 12.10 -21.04 19.87
N ALA A 342 11.07 -20.20 19.75
CA ALA A 342 11.20 -18.85 19.20
C ALA A 342 12.21 -18.00 20.01
N GLU A 343 12.20 -18.08 21.34
CA GLU A 343 13.14 -17.36 22.18
C GLU A 343 14.61 -17.82 21.96
N ARG A 344 14.83 -19.15 21.89
CA ARG A 344 16.15 -19.73 21.59
C ARG A 344 16.63 -19.32 20.19
N ALA A 345 15.78 -19.47 19.18
CA ALA A 345 16.09 -19.10 17.81
C ALA A 345 16.38 -17.60 17.67
N GLY A 346 15.59 -16.76 18.35
CA GLY A 346 15.81 -15.32 18.35
C GLY A 346 17.16 -14.94 18.96
N ARG A 347 17.57 -15.58 20.06
CA ARG A 347 18.93 -15.38 20.60
C ARG A 347 20.01 -15.80 19.61
N ALA A 348 19.84 -16.96 18.99
CA ALA A 348 20.83 -17.52 18.07
C ALA A 348 21.01 -16.65 16.81
N LEU A 349 19.91 -16.17 16.23
CA LEU A 349 19.93 -15.25 15.08
C LEU A 349 20.57 -13.90 15.44
N ARG A 350 20.29 -13.37 16.65
CA ARG A 350 20.90 -12.12 17.13
C ARG A 350 22.38 -12.27 17.52
N ALA A 351 22.90 -13.48 17.62
CA ALA A 351 24.32 -13.73 17.88
C ALA A 351 25.19 -13.66 16.62
N LEU A 352 24.58 -13.63 15.43
CA LEU A 352 25.30 -13.34 14.19
C LEU A 352 25.72 -11.88 14.18
N THR A 353 27.01 -11.62 13.94
CA THR A 353 27.56 -10.27 13.97
C THR A 353 28.43 -9.97 12.75
N VAL A 354 28.60 -8.68 12.46
CA VAL A 354 29.62 -8.14 11.55
C VAL A 354 30.37 -7.09 12.36
N ASP A 355 31.69 -7.23 12.48
CA ASP A 355 32.54 -6.34 13.28
C ASP A 355 32.07 -6.16 14.74
N GLY A 356 31.49 -7.22 15.32
CA GLY A 356 30.96 -7.24 16.68
C GLY A 356 29.53 -6.70 16.82
N ASP A 357 29.00 -6.03 15.79
CA ASP A 357 27.63 -5.53 15.78
C ASP A 357 26.64 -6.59 15.29
N ARG A 358 25.48 -6.66 15.95
CA ARG A 358 24.40 -7.59 15.61
C ARG A 358 23.95 -7.40 14.16
N LEU A 359 23.97 -8.48 13.38
CA LEU A 359 23.58 -8.47 11.97
C LEU A 359 22.07 -8.51 11.74
N LEU A 360 21.32 -9.26 12.56
CA LEU A 360 19.90 -9.49 12.35
C LEU A 360 19.03 -8.83 13.42
N ASN A 361 17.92 -8.23 12.99
CA ASN A 361 16.75 -8.07 13.85
C ASN A 361 16.00 -9.41 13.90
N ALA A 362 15.43 -9.75 15.06
CA ALA A 362 14.69 -10.99 15.27
C ALA A 362 13.62 -10.75 16.34
N ASP A 363 12.59 -9.99 15.98
CA ASP A 363 11.56 -9.54 16.93
C ASP A 363 10.55 -10.66 17.17
N ARG A 364 10.28 -10.94 18.44
CA ARG A 364 9.48 -12.12 18.84
C ARG A 364 8.02 -11.73 19.04
N ASP A 365 7.15 -12.56 18.48
CA ASP A 365 5.70 -12.54 18.73
C ASP A 365 5.19 -13.96 18.97
N GLY A 366 5.04 -14.32 20.25
CA GLY A 366 4.68 -15.67 20.67
C GLY A 366 5.67 -16.72 20.14
N ARG A 367 5.18 -17.61 19.26
CA ARG A 367 5.97 -18.66 18.58
C ARG A 367 6.60 -18.21 17.25
N ARG A 368 6.40 -16.95 16.84
CA ARG A 368 6.91 -16.40 15.58
C ARG A 368 8.08 -15.45 15.84
N LEU A 369 8.98 -15.36 14.87
CA LEU A 369 9.99 -14.30 14.79
C LEU A 369 9.83 -13.52 13.49
N GLN A 370 9.91 -12.20 13.54
CA GLN A 370 10.14 -11.37 12.36
C GLN A 370 11.64 -11.10 12.27
N VAL A 371 12.25 -11.60 11.20
CA VAL A 371 13.71 -11.60 11.02
C VAL A 371 14.08 -10.81 9.78
N GLY A 372 15.09 -9.95 9.90
CA GLY A 372 15.60 -9.14 8.78
C GLY A 372 17.04 -8.68 9.01
N CYS A 373 17.76 -8.45 7.91
CA CYS A 373 19.12 -7.92 7.97
C CYS A 373 19.10 -6.44 8.34
N ARG A 374 19.96 -6.05 9.29
CA ARG A 374 20.13 -4.65 9.69
C ARG A 374 20.85 -3.87 8.59
N SER A 375 20.18 -2.87 8.04
CA SER A 375 20.72 -2.05 6.94
C SER A 375 21.92 -1.17 7.34
N ASP A 376 22.10 -0.92 8.64
CA ASP A 376 23.23 -0.17 9.20
C ASP A 376 24.47 -1.07 9.46
N VAL A 377 24.31 -2.39 9.40
CA VAL A 377 25.37 -3.37 9.70
C VAL A 377 25.73 -4.20 8.46
N GLY A 378 24.72 -4.71 7.73
CA GLY A 378 24.92 -5.51 6.53
C GLY A 378 25.60 -4.72 5.42
N ARG A 379 26.65 -5.28 4.82
CA ARG A 379 27.39 -4.69 3.71
C ARG A 379 28.16 -5.74 2.91
N GLU A 380 28.25 -5.53 1.61
CA GLU A 380 29.02 -6.41 0.70
C GLU A 380 30.49 -6.46 1.12
N GLY A 381 31.14 -7.61 0.93
CA GLY A 381 32.52 -7.86 1.34
C GLY A 381 32.76 -8.01 2.84
N ALA A 382 31.72 -7.86 3.69
CA ALA A 382 31.85 -8.10 5.12
C ALA A 382 32.05 -9.58 5.46
N THR A 383 32.51 -9.83 6.68
CA THR A 383 32.60 -11.18 7.25
C THR A 383 31.61 -11.31 8.40
N ILE A 384 30.76 -12.33 8.35
CA ILE A 384 29.82 -12.66 9.41
C ILE A 384 30.54 -13.55 10.43
N THR A 385 30.54 -13.14 11.69
CA THR A 385 30.99 -13.96 12.82
C THR A 385 29.80 -14.75 13.39
N LEU A 386 29.98 -16.06 13.49
CA LEU A 386 29.02 -17.00 14.04
C LEU A 386 29.20 -17.13 15.56
N ALA A 387 28.15 -17.54 16.28
CA ALA A 387 28.19 -17.69 17.74
C ALA A 387 29.28 -18.65 18.25
N GLY A 388 29.66 -19.66 17.44
CA GLY A 388 30.72 -20.62 17.75
C GLY A 388 32.15 -20.14 17.42
N GLY A 389 32.33 -18.88 17.01
CA GLY A 389 33.64 -18.31 16.64
C GLY A 389 34.08 -18.56 15.20
N GLY A 390 33.32 -19.34 14.43
CA GLY A 390 33.52 -19.48 12.98
C GLY A 390 33.12 -18.21 12.22
N THR A 391 33.58 -18.09 10.97
CA THR A 391 33.25 -16.97 10.09
C THR A 391 32.77 -17.44 8.72
N VAL A 392 31.90 -16.64 8.08
CA VAL A 392 31.46 -16.85 6.70
C VAL A 392 31.42 -15.51 5.97
N ALA A 393 31.69 -15.50 4.66
CA ALA A 393 31.58 -14.28 3.87
C ALA A 393 30.11 -13.81 3.81
N PHE A 394 29.89 -12.51 3.94
CA PHE A 394 28.55 -11.94 3.89
C PHE A 394 27.86 -12.23 2.54
N ASP A 395 28.62 -12.13 1.45
CA ASP A 395 28.11 -12.29 0.08
C ASP A 395 27.73 -13.74 -0.26
N ASP A 396 28.19 -14.73 0.52
CA ASP A 396 27.77 -16.13 0.40
C ASP A 396 26.38 -16.35 1.00
N VAL A 397 25.97 -15.49 1.94
CA VAL A 397 24.71 -15.64 2.71
C VAL A 397 23.65 -14.65 2.25
N PHE A 398 24.04 -13.42 1.92
CA PHE A 398 23.14 -12.33 1.55
C PHE A 398 23.42 -11.79 0.14
N TYR A 399 22.42 -11.13 -0.43
CA TYR A 399 22.57 -10.31 -1.62
C TYR A 399 21.81 -8.99 -1.47
N PRO A 400 22.28 -7.89 -2.09
CA PRO A 400 21.55 -6.64 -2.11
C PRO A 400 20.29 -6.78 -2.97
N ILE A 401 19.17 -6.31 -2.44
CA ILE A 401 17.86 -6.47 -3.10
C ILE A 401 17.73 -5.47 -4.26
N HIS A 402 18.29 -4.27 -4.09
CA HIS A 402 18.26 -3.16 -5.06
C HIS A 402 19.47 -2.22 -4.84
N THR A 403 19.37 -1.02 -5.41
CA THR A 403 20.29 0.11 -5.17
C THR A 403 20.11 0.70 -3.77
N THR A 404 20.95 1.66 -3.41
CA THR A 404 20.75 2.52 -2.23
C THR A 404 19.38 3.18 -2.30
N ARG A 405 18.63 3.11 -1.20
CA ARG A 405 17.32 3.78 -1.12
C ARG A 405 17.51 5.29 -1.24
N SER A 406 16.75 5.90 -2.14
CA SER A 406 16.77 7.34 -2.43
C SER A 406 15.42 8.02 -2.15
N GLY A 407 14.37 7.26 -1.83
CA GLY A 407 13.10 7.77 -1.31
C GLY A 407 12.82 7.25 0.11
N ARG A 408 12.24 8.09 0.96
CA ARG A 408 11.74 7.74 2.31
C ARG A 408 10.27 8.09 2.46
N HIS A 409 9.63 7.52 3.45
CA HIS A 409 8.25 7.85 3.79
C HIS A 409 8.11 9.30 4.28
N SER A 410 7.03 9.93 3.86
CA SER A 410 6.58 11.25 4.26
C SER A 410 5.17 11.15 4.83
N ARG A 411 4.87 11.95 5.85
CA ARG A 411 3.58 11.95 6.54
C ARG A 411 2.43 12.39 5.65
N ALA A 412 2.72 13.29 4.71
CA ALA A 412 1.73 13.84 3.80
C ALA A 412 1.23 12.76 2.84
N GLY A 413 -0.07 12.65 2.65
CA GLY A 413 -0.68 11.83 1.60
C GLY A 413 -1.68 12.63 0.75
N ALA A 414 -2.09 12.08 -0.39
CA ALA A 414 -3.15 12.62 -1.23
C ALA A 414 -4.48 11.95 -0.90
N LEU A 415 -5.53 12.73 -0.67
CA LEU A 415 -6.89 12.24 -0.46
C LEU A 415 -7.89 13.06 -1.26
N TRP A 416 -8.39 12.51 -2.36
CA TRP A 416 -9.25 13.24 -3.30
C TRP A 416 -10.59 12.53 -3.46
N PHE A 417 -11.68 13.25 -3.23
CA PHE A 417 -13.05 12.76 -3.42
C PHE A 417 -13.62 13.35 -4.70
N ARG A 418 -13.85 12.52 -5.73
CA ARG A 418 -14.43 12.94 -7.02
C ARG A 418 -15.92 13.22 -6.87
N THR A 419 -16.23 14.46 -6.49
CA THR A 419 -17.59 14.95 -6.20
C THR A 419 -18.22 15.69 -7.38
N GLY A 420 -17.49 15.87 -8.48
CA GLY A 420 -17.91 16.66 -9.64
C GLY A 420 -17.63 18.16 -9.52
N ARG A 421 -16.97 18.59 -8.43
CA ARG A 421 -16.54 19.97 -8.19
C ARG A 421 -15.07 20.00 -7.80
N HIS A 422 -14.34 21.02 -8.23
CA HIS A 422 -12.98 21.26 -7.77
C HIS A 422 -12.96 22.14 -6.52
N HIS A 423 -12.32 21.66 -5.45
CA HIS A 423 -12.00 22.49 -4.29
C HIS A 423 -10.79 21.92 -3.57
N VAL A 424 -9.73 22.70 -3.40
CA VAL A 424 -8.58 22.33 -2.56
C VAL A 424 -8.82 22.86 -1.16
N VAL A 425 -8.78 21.97 -0.17
CA VAL A 425 -8.92 22.33 1.24
C VAL A 425 -7.54 22.64 1.82
N GLU A 426 -7.41 23.78 2.48
CA GLU A 426 -6.16 24.19 3.13
C GLU A 426 -5.88 23.36 4.39
N GLY A 427 -4.60 23.10 4.66
CA GLY A 427 -4.15 22.32 5.79
C GLY A 427 -4.16 20.81 5.53
N THR A 428 -3.98 20.04 6.61
CA THR A 428 -3.97 18.58 6.57
C THR A 428 -5.13 18.00 7.36
N VAL A 429 -5.58 16.81 6.97
CA VAL A 429 -6.61 16.03 7.67
C VAL A 429 -6.03 14.70 8.17
N PRO A 430 -6.41 14.20 9.35
CA PRO A 430 -5.91 12.92 9.83
C PRO A 430 -6.53 11.76 9.03
N LEU A 431 -5.79 10.66 8.90
CA LEU A 431 -6.29 9.44 8.23
C LEU A 431 -7.58 8.87 8.85
N THR A 432 -7.77 9.10 10.16
CA THR A 432 -8.94 8.63 10.90
C THR A 432 -10.27 9.23 10.41
N ASP A 433 -10.23 10.34 9.66
CA ASP A 433 -11.42 11.03 9.14
C ASP A 433 -11.98 10.34 7.87
N VAL A 434 -11.20 9.47 7.22
CA VAL A 434 -11.59 8.84 5.95
C VAL A 434 -12.73 7.84 6.13
N ALA A 435 -12.62 6.89 7.07
CA ALA A 435 -13.65 5.89 7.29
C ALA A 435 -15.02 6.49 7.68
N PRO A 436 -15.12 7.41 8.66
CA PRO A 436 -16.38 8.11 8.97
C PRO A 436 -16.98 8.83 7.76
N THR A 437 -16.16 9.48 6.94
CA THR A 437 -16.60 10.17 5.72
C THR A 437 -17.22 9.20 4.70
N ILE A 438 -16.62 8.02 4.52
CA ILE A 438 -17.16 7.00 3.62
C ILE A 438 -18.47 6.43 4.19
N LEU A 439 -18.54 6.18 5.51
CA LEU A 439 -19.76 5.70 6.16
C LEU A 439 -20.92 6.70 6.00
N ASP A 440 -20.66 8.00 6.16
CA ASP A 440 -21.63 9.07 5.95
C ASP A 440 -22.20 9.08 4.53
N HIS A 441 -21.36 8.86 3.50
CA HIS A 441 -21.84 8.71 2.12
C HIS A 441 -22.90 7.61 2.01
N PHE A 442 -22.71 6.46 2.67
CA PHE A 442 -23.72 5.38 2.67
C PHE A 442 -24.90 5.62 3.63
N GLY A 443 -24.89 6.70 4.42
CA GLY A 443 -25.88 6.96 5.47
C GLY A 443 -25.77 5.98 6.63
N VAL A 444 -24.58 5.44 6.89
CA VAL A 444 -24.28 4.49 7.96
C VAL A 444 -23.56 5.23 9.08
N ALA A 445 -24.02 5.08 10.33
CA ALA A 445 -23.39 5.72 11.46
C ALA A 445 -22.01 5.09 11.75
N ALA A 446 -21.01 5.93 12.02
CA ALA A 446 -19.71 5.48 12.49
C ALA A 446 -19.84 4.84 13.89
N PRO A 447 -19.21 3.67 14.13
CA PRO A 447 -19.17 3.09 15.46
C PRO A 447 -18.37 3.98 16.43
N PRO A 448 -18.61 3.91 17.75
CA PRO A 448 -17.98 4.81 18.74
C PRO A 448 -16.44 4.84 18.75
N GLN A 449 -15.82 3.78 18.24
CA GLN A 449 -14.36 3.67 18.13
C GLN A 449 -13.79 4.52 16.99
N MET A 450 -14.56 4.79 15.93
CA MET A 450 -14.15 5.64 14.81
C MET A 450 -14.42 7.10 15.17
N LYS A 451 -13.48 7.74 15.87
CA LYS A 451 -13.63 9.10 16.42
C LYS A 451 -13.32 10.22 15.43
N GLY A 452 -12.89 9.89 14.21
CA GLY A 452 -12.58 10.87 13.17
C GLY A 452 -13.79 11.71 12.77
N SER A 453 -13.52 12.90 12.24
CA SER A 453 -14.54 13.83 11.75
C SER A 453 -15.01 13.45 10.34
N ILE A 454 -16.25 13.79 10.00
CA ILE A 454 -16.77 13.67 8.63
C ILE A 454 -16.27 14.87 7.82
N LEU A 455 -15.57 14.62 6.72
CA LEU A 455 -15.04 15.66 5.87
C LEU A 455 -16.16 16.38 5.08
N PRO A 456 -16.07 17.71 4.89
CA PRO A 456 -17.14 18.51 4.28
C PRO A 456 -17.15 18.40 2.74
N LEU A 457 -17.55 17.23 2.21
CA LEU A 457 -17.49 16.94 0.77
C LEU A 457 -18.44 17.81 -0.09
N HIS A 458 -19.54 18.31 0.49
CA HIS A 458 -20.60 19.04 -0.23
C HIS A 458 -20.91 20.43 0.33
N GLN A 459 -20.22 20.89 1.38
CA GLN A 459 -20.42 22.24 1.92
C GLN A 459 -19.82 23.29 0.97
N ALA A 460 -20.47 24.42 0.81
CA ALA A 460 -19.88 25.58 0.12
C ALA A 460 -18.78 26.18 1.02
N PRO A 461 -17.67 26.67 0.48
CA PRO A 461 -16.67 27.36 1.29
C PRO A 461 -17.34 28.52 2.02
N GLU A 462 -17.14 28.63 3.34
CA GLU A 462 -17.56 29.79 4.09
C GLU A 462 -16.87 31.02 3.48
N VAL A 463 -17.65 31.88 2.82
CA VAL A 463 -17.16 33.20 2.43
C VAL A 463 -16.83 33.91 3.75
N PRO A 464 -15.58 34.33 3.98
CA PRO A 464 -15.24 35.07 5.19
C PRO A 464 -16.15 36.28 5.24
N ALA A 465 -17.00 36.36 6.27
CA ALA A 465 -17.84 37.52 6.48
C ALA A 465 -16.95 38.75 6.42
N GLN A 466 -17.13 39.59 5.39
CA GLN A 466 -16.44 40.86 5.31
C GLN A 466 -16.68 41.55 6.65
N ARG A 467 -15.62 41.69 7.44
CA ARG A 467 -15.67 42.54 8.64
C ARG A 467 -16.04 43.91 8.11
N THR A 468 -17.30 44.28 8.26
CA THR A 468 -17.76 45.65 8.10
C THR A 468 -16.91 46.46 9.06
N ARG A 469 -15.91 47.14 8.51
CA ARG A 469 -15.19 48.18 9.25
C ARG A 469 -16.25 49.19 9.64
N SER A 470 -16.65 49.17 10.91
CA SER A 470 -17.32 50.30 11.54
C SER A 470 -16.44 51.52 11.29
N LEU A 471 -16.93 52.42 10.44
CA LEU A 471 -16.37 53.74 10.30
C LEU A 471 -16.56 54.44 11.65
N ALA A 472 -15.49 54.51 12.43
CA ALA A 472 -15.46 55.37 13.61
C ALA A 472 -15.71 56.82 13.17
N PRO A 473 -16.54 57.59 13.90
CA PRO A 473 -16.79 58.98 13.55
C PRO A 473 -15.50 59.79 13.69
N ALA A 474 -15.16 60.52 12.63
CA ALA A 474 -14.01 61.43 12.60
C ALA A 474 -14.12 62.45 13.73
N GLY A 475 -13.08 62.53 14.56
CA GLY A 475 -12.97 63.50 15.64
C GLY A 475 -12.94 64.93 15.11
N ILE A 476 -13.77 65.78 15.71
CA ILE A 476 -13.78 67.23 15.49
C ILE A 476 -12.50 67.82 16.13
N PRO A 477 -11.67 68.61 15.41
CA PRO A 477 -10.54 69.29 16.03
C PRO A 477 -11.02 70.50 16.83
N GLN A 478 -10.57 70.63 18.09
CA GLN A 478 -10.75 71.86 18.85
C GLN A 478 -9.74 72.93 18.41
N PRO A 479 -10.14 74.21 18.34
CA PRO A 479 -9.29 75.28 17.85
C PRO A 479 -8.33 75.81 18.93
N ARG A 480 -7.15 76.24 18.49
CA ARG A 480 -6.41 77.36 19.08
C ARG A 480 -6.29 78.45 18.04
#